data_AF-A0ABD0MYA5-F1
#
_entry.id   AF-A0ABD0MYA5-F1
#
_cell.length_a   1.000
_cell.length_b   1.000
_cell.length_c   1.000
_cell.angle_alpha   90.00
_cell.angle_beta   90.00
_cell.angle_gamma   90.00
#
_symmetry.space_group_name_H-M   'P 1'
#
loop_
_entity.id
_entity.type
_entity.pdbx_description
1 polymer ?
#
loop_
_entity_poly.entity_id
_entity_poly.type
_entity_poly.pdbx_seq_one_letter_code
_entity_poly.pdbx_strand_id
1 'polypeptide(L)' 'EDLEELPAPEFTCHCCYEVLVDPTTLNCGHSFCRHCLAQWLHSSQRNEWQGFPRINILLR' A
#
# COMPACT_ATOMS: atom_id res chain seq x y z
N GLU A 1 18.97 20.87 -15.91
CA GLU A 1 18.87 20.80 -14.44
C GLU A 1 17.39 20.62 -14.15
N ASP A 2 17.06 19.78 -13.16
CA ASP A 2 15.71 19.29 -12.84
C ASP A 2 15.19 18.14 -13.71
N LEU A 3 15.82 16.98 -13.57
CA LEU A 3 15.10 15.71 -13.70
C LEU A 3 14.47 15.47 -12.33
N GLU A 4 13.20 15.86 -12.15
CA GLU A 4 12.40 15.40 -11.01
C GLU A 4 12.53 13.88 -10.97
N GLU A 5 13.30 13.37 -9.99
CA GLU A 5 13.43 11.94 -9.77
C GLU A 5 12.06 11.42 -9.39
N LEU A 6 11.32 10.92 -10.38
CA LEU A 6 10.04 10.27 -10.16
C LEU A 6 10.25 9.20 -9.08
N PRO A 7 9.34 9.10 -8.09
CA PRO A 7 9.48 8.12 -7.04
C PRO A 7 9.64 6.74 -7.68
N ALA A 8 10.67 6.03 -7.23
CA ALA A 8 10.97 4.72 -7.76
C ALA A 8 9.70 3.85 -7.64
N PRO A 9 9.38 3.01 -8.65
CA PRO A 9 8.12 2.29 -8.70
C PRO A 9 7.87 1.40 -7.48
N GLU A 10 8.93 0.99 -6.76
CA GLU A 10 8.85 0.27 -5.49
C GLU A 10 8.25 1.09 -4.32
N PHE A 11 8.23 2.42 -4.44
CA PHE A 11 7.70 3.35 -3.44
C PHE A 11 6.33 3.93 -3.83
N THR A 12 5.70 3.42 -4.88
CA THR A 12 4.44 3.95 -5.41
C THR A 12 3.29 3.00 -5.09
N CYS A 13 2.19 3.57 -4.59
CA CYS A 13 0.97 2.82 -4.31
C CYS A 13 0.23 2.48 -5.61
N HIS A 14 0.00 1.20 -5.91
CA HIS A 14 -0.75 0.81 -7.11
C HIS A 14 -2.27 1.10 -7.05
N CYS A 15 -2.78 1.63 -5.94
CA CYS A 15 -4.18 2.06 -5.82
C CYS A 15 -4.37 3.55 -6.15
N CYS A 16 -3.50 4.42 -5.61
CA CYS A 16 -3.61 5.87 -5.80
C CYS A 16 -2.54 6.46 -6.71
N TYR A 17 -1.55 5.66 -7.13
CA TYR A 17 -0.43 6.04 -7.99
C TYR A 17 0.49 7.14 -7.42
N GLU A 18 0.38 7.39 -6.12
CA GLU A 18 1.21 8.32 -5.36
C GLU A 18 2.27 7.57 -4.54
N VAL A 19 3.24 8.32 -4.00
CA VAL A 19 4.20 7.79 -3.01
C VAL A 19 3.44 7.13 -1.85
N LEU A 20 3.93 5.97 -1.42
CA LEU A 20 3.36 5.20 -0.33
C LEU A 20 3.35 6.02 0.98
N VAL A 21 2.16 6.19 1.54
CA VAL A 21 1.97 6.75 2.88
C VAL A 21 1.51 5.64 3.81
N ASP A 22 2.30 5.40 4.87
CA ASP A 22 2.07 4.29 5.81
C ASP A 22 1.92 2.95 5.07
N PRO A 23 2.99 2.50 4.35
CA PRO A 23 2.92 1.34 3.47
C PRO A 23 2.56 0.07 4.23
N THR A 24 1.61 -0.66 3.67
CA THR A 24 1.17 -1.99 4.11
C THR A 24 1.55 -2.99 3.03
N THR A 25 2.54 -3.84 3.30
CA THR A 25 3.00 -4.88 2.37
C THR A 25 2.21 -6.17 2.56
N LEU A 26 1.56 -6.62 1.49
CA LEU A 26 0.82 -7.88 1.48
C LEU A 26 1.79 -9.07 1.43
N ASN A 27 1.29 -10.26 1.74
CA ASN A 27 2.07 -11.51 1.67
C ASN A 27 2.56 -11.85 0.25
N CYS A 28 1.99 -11.22 -0.79
CA CYS A 28 2.48 -11.31 -2.16
C CYS A 28 3.66 -10.37 -2.47
N GLY A 29 4.09 -9.54 -1.53
CA GLY A 29 5.22 -8.62 -1.66
C GLY A 29 4.87 -7.22 -2.19
N HIS A 30 3.61 -6.96 -2.57
CA HIS A 30 3.18 -5.63 -3.01
C HIS A 30 2.81 -4.72 -1.84
N SER A 31 3.20 -3.46 -1.92
CA SER A 31 2.94 -2.43 -0.92
C SER A 31 1.86 -1.45 -1.37
N PHE A 32 1.00 -1.04 -0.45
CA PHE A 32 -0.08 -0.07 -0.68
C PHE A 32 -0.18 0.89 0.49
N CYS A 33 -0.75 2.09 0.29
CA CYS A 33 -1.09 2.96 1.41
C CYS A 33 -2.10 2.25 2.32
N ARG A 34 -1.92 2.36 3.64
CA ARG A 34 -2.86 1.77 4.62
C ARG A 34 -4.32 2.19 4.36
N HIS A 35 -4.52 3.46 4.00
CA HIS A 35 -5.85 3.99 3.69
C HIS A 35 -6.44 3.41 2.40
N CYS A 36 -5.65 3.29 1.33
CA CYS A 36 -6.09 2.71 0.07
C CYS A 36 -6.52 1.25 0.24
N LEU A 37 -5.77 0.48 1.02
CA LEU A 37 -6.13 -0.91 1.31
C LEU A 37 -7.43 -1.00 2.13
N ALA A 38 -7.63 -0.11 3.10
CA ALA A 38 -8.86 -0.03 3.89
C ALA A 38 -10.08 0.32 3.01
N GLN A 39 -9.95 1.28 2.11
CA GLN A 39 -11.00 1.64 1.15
C GLN A 39 -11.35 0.48 0.22
N TRP A 40 -10.34 -0.18 -0.37
CA TRP A 40 -10.56 -1.33 -1.25
C TRP A 40 -11.32 -2.45 -0.54
N LEU A 41 -10.94 -2.77 0.70
CA LEU A 41 -11.62 -3.79 1.50
C LEU A 41 -13.07 -3.40 1.81
N HIS A 42 -13.33 -2.14 2.18
CA HIS A 42 -14.69 -1.66 2.38
C HIS A 42 -15.56 -1.80 1.11
N SER A 43 -15.02 -1.40 -0.05
CA SER A 43 -15.69 -1.52 -1.35
C SER A 43 -15.91 -2.98 -1.80
N SER A 44 -15.07 -3.91 -1.34
CA SER A 44 -15.14 -5.32 -1.71
C SER A 44 -16.25 -6.12 -1.01
N GLN A 45 -17.04 -5.50 -0.13
CA GLN A 45 -18.06 -6.16 0.72
C GLN A 45 -17.50 -7.33 1.55
N ARG A 46 -16.18 -7.40 1.73
CA ARG A 46 -15.51 -8.31 2.67
C ARG A 46 -15.64 -7.66 4.05
N ASN A 47 -16.78 -7.90 4.71
CA ASN A 47 -17.23 -7.15 5.88
C ASN A 47 -16.41 -7.29 7.17
N GLU A 48 -15.27 -7.99 7.17
CA GLU A 48 -14.53 -8.21 8.41
C GLU A 48 -13.02 -8.02 8.22
N TRP A 49 -12.58 -6.78 8.49
CA TRP A 49 -11.27 -6.52 9.10
C TRP A 49 -11.28 -7.05 10.55
N GLN A 50 -11.47 -8.35 10.75
CA GLN A 50 -11.25 -8.99 12.05
C GLN A 50 -9.75 -9.25 12.19
N GLY A 51 -9.04 -8.22 12.62
CA GLY A 51 -7.59 -8.25 12.78
C GLY A 51 -6.90 -7.58 11.60
N PHE A 52 -5.89 -6.77 11.94
CA PHE A 52 -4.94 -6.29 10.95
C PHE A 52 -4.52 -7.48 10.06
N PRO A 53 -4.47 -7.34 8.73
CA PRO A 53 -3.81 -8.35 7.90
C PRO A 53 -2.44 -8.59 8.53
N ARG A 54 -1.93 -9.82 8.50
CA ARG A 54 -0.57 -10.07 9.01
C ARG A 54 0.42 -9.35 8.08
N ILE A 55 0.62 -8.06 8.32
CA ILE A 55 1.57 -7.22 7.63
C ILE A 55 2.92 -7.55 8.24
N ASN A 56 3.71 -8.34 7.51
CA ASN A 56 5.12 -8.45 7.81
C ASN A 56 5.76 -7.15 7.31
N ILE A 57 5.93 -6.19 8.21
CA ILE A 57 6.75 -4.99 7.95
C ILE A 57 8.21 -5.46 7.96
N LEU A 58 8.71 -5.90 6.81
CA LEU A 58 10.14 -6.06 6.60
C LEU A 58 10.67 -4.75 6.02
N LEU A 59 11.13 -3.87 6.90
CA LEU A 59 12.04 -2.79 6.52
C LEU A 59 13.38 -3.44 6.19
N ARG A 60 13.73 -3.49 4.90
CA ARG A 60 15.09 -3.81 4.46
C ARG A 60 15.75 -2.55 3.92
#